data_AF-Q2HYB2-F1
#
_entry.id   AF-Q2HYB2-F1
#
_cell.length_a   1.000
_cell.length_b   1.000
_cell.length_c   1.000
_cell.angle_alpha   90.00
_cell.angle_beta   90.00
_cell.angle_gamma   90.00
#
_symmetry.space_group_name_H-M   'P 1'
#
loop_
_entity.id
_entity.type
_entity.pdbx_description
1 polymer ?
#
loop_
_entity_poly.entity_id
_entity_poly.type
_entity_poly.pdbx_seq_one_letter_code
_entity_poly.pdbx_strand_id
1 'polypeptide(L)' 'LDINWLLSRGHRVVGAELSTLATAQLFQRLGVVPAVESAGGLECHSVSGLDVFVGDIFDLSAAVLGHVDGV' A
#
# COMPACT_ATOMS: atom_id res chain seq x y z
N LEU A 1 13.47 0.67 -1.21
CA LEU A 1 12.99 -0.61 -0.65
C LEU A 1 12.26 -1.35 -1.75
N ASP A 2 12.56 -2.63 -1.96
CA ASP A 2 12.09 -3.36 -3.15
C ASP A 2 10.82 -4.15 -2.81
N ILE A 3 9.66 -3.52 -2.98
CA ILE A 3 8.32 -4.10 -2.68
C ILE A 3 8.18 -5.47 -3.38
N ASN A 4 8.67 -5.58 -4.63
CA ASN A 4 8.69 -6.83 -5.37
C ASN A 4 9.46 -7.94 -4.67
N TRP A 5 10.62 -7.62 -4.09
CA TRP A 5 11.42 -8.59 -3.37
C TRP A 5 10.67 -9.11 -2.14
N LEU A 6 10.09 -8.23 -1.32
CA LEU A 6 9.32 -8.63 -0.15
C LEU A 6 8.11 -9.50 -0.51
N LEU A 7 7.36 -9.11 -1.55
CA LEU A 7 6.24 -9.90 -2.07
C LEU A 7 6.72 -11.28 -2.56
N SER A 8 7.83 -11.34 -3.30
CA SER A 8 8.41 -12.61 -3.78
C SER A 8 8.90 -13.54 -2.65
N ARG A 9 9.16 -12.99 -1.46
CA ARG A 9 9.51 -13.75 -0.25
C ARG A 9 8.27 -14.21 0.53
N GLY A 10 7.06 -13.87 0.06
CA GLY A 10 5.80 -14.23 0.67
C GLY A 10 5.38 -13.30 1.81
N HIS A 11 6.00 -12.13 1.94
CA HIS A 11 5.59 -11.13 2.92
C HIS A 11 4.41 -10.32 2.40
N ARG A 12 3.50 -9.96 3.31
CA ARG A 12 2.50 -8.92 3.06
C ARG A 12 3.17 -7.56 3.25
N VAL A 13 2.99 -6.67 2.30
CA VAL A 13 3.59 -5.34 2.30
C VAL A 13 2.51 -4.30 2.42
N VAL A 14 2.79 -3.26 3.20
CA VAL A 14 1.92 -2.10 3.32
C VAL A 14 2.72 -0.85 3.00
N GLY A 15 2.19 0.01 2.15
CA GLY A 15 2.79 1.28 1.76
C GLY A 15 1.93 2.46 2.19
N ALA A 16 2.57 3.58 2.50
CA ALA A 16 1.93 4.88 2.63
C ALA A 16 2.59 5.84 1.64
N GLU A 17 1.81 6.45 0.77
CA GLU A 17 2.30 7.29 -0.33
C GLU A 17 1.41 8.53 -0.45
N LEU A 18 2.02 9.72 -0.56
CA LEU A 18 1.26 10.95 -0.70
C LEU A 18 0.71 11.15 -2.12
N SER A 19 1.43 10.62 -3.12
CA SER A 19 1.14 10.81 -4.53
C SER A 19 0.31 9.67 -5.12
N THR A 20 -0.93 9.98 -5.51
CA THR A 20 -1.77 9.06 -6.30
C THR A 20 -1.09 8.66 -7.61
N LEU A 21 -0.31 9.55 -8.23
CA LEU A 21 0.43 9.25 -9.47
C LEU A 21 1.53 8.20 -9.23
N ALA A 22 2.31 8.33 -8.15
CA ALA A 22 3.36 7.38 -7.81
C ALA A 22 2.77 6.00 -7.47
N THR A 23 1.64 5.99 -6.76
CA THR A 23 0.88 4.77 -6.45
C THR A 23 0.39 4.09 -7.73
N ALA A 24 -0.24 4.83 -8.66
CA ALA A 24 -0.67 4.28 -9.94
C ALA A 24 0.49 3.71 -10.76
N GLN A 25 1.64 4.41 -10.81
CA GLN A 25 2.84 3.94 -11.49
C GLN A 25 3.42 2.66 -10.85
N LEU A 26 3.35 2.51 -9.53
CA LEU A 26 3.74 1.29 -8.84
C LEU A 26 2.89 0.11 -9.32
N PHE A 27 1.56 0.22 -9.27
CA PHE A 27 0.68 -0.87 -9.71
C PHE A 27 0.82 -1.17 -11.21
N GLN A 28 1.04 -0.15 -12.04
CA GLN A 28 1.35 -0.34 -13.46
C GLN A 28 2.66 -1.13 -13.66
N ARG A 29 3.72 -0.84 -12.90
CA ARG A 29 4.99 -1.58 -12.94
C ARG A 29 4.86 -3.01 -12.44
N LEU A 30 3.97 -3.25 -11.48
CA LEU A 30 3.62 -4.58 -10.99
C LEU A 30 2.72 -5.36 -11.96
N GLY A 31 2.13 -4.69 -12.96
CA GLY A 31 1.25 -5.32 -13.95
C GLY A 31 -0.09 -5.76 -13.38
N VAL A 32 -0.56 -5.10 -12.31
CA VAL A 32 -1.81 -5.44 -11.62
C VAL A 32 -2.72 -4.21 -11.49
N VAL A 33 -4.02 -4.45 -11.33
CA VAL A 33 -5.02 -3.40 -11.09
C VAL A 33 -5.49 -3.51 -9.64
N PRO A 34 -5.32 -2.48 -8.80
CA PRO A 34 -5.76 -2.51 -7.42
C PRO A 34 -7.28 -2.34 -7.31
N ALA A 35 -7.87 -2.96 -6.28
CA ALA A 35 -9.14 -2.52 -5.72
C ALA A 35 -8.90 -1.21 -4.95
N VAL A 36 -9.82 -0.26 -5.07
CA VAL A 36 -9.68 1.06 -4.44
C VAL A 36 -10.83 1.27 -3.46
N GLU A 37 -10.51 1.49 -2.19
CA GLU A 37 -11.48 1.68 -1.11
C GLU A 37 -11.09 2.85 -0.20
N SER A 38 -12.06 3.49 0.44
CA SER A 38 -11.78 4.52 1.45
C SER A 38 -11.44 3.89 2.79
N ALA A 39 -10.35 4.34 3.41
CA ALA A 39 -9.85 3.85 4.69
C ALA A 39 -9.54 5.01 5.65
N GLY A 40 -10.54 5.41 6.44
CA GLY A 40 -10.35 6.34 7.56
C GLY A 40 -9.89 7.76 7.19
N GLY A 41 -10.06 8.18 5.94
CA GLY A 41 -9.58 9.47 5.42
C GLY A 41 -8.56 9.33 4.28
N LEU A 42 -7.97 8.14 4.15
CA LEU A 42 -7.06 7.77 3.07
C LEU A 42 -7.80 6.97 1.99
N GLU A 43 -7.19 6.87 0.82
CA GLU A 43 -7.59 5.92 -0.21
C GLU A 43 -6.66 4.70 -0.14
N CYS A 44 -7.19 3.48 -0.03
CA CYS A 44 -6.39 2.26 -0.02
C CYS A 44 -6.46 1.57 -1.39
N HIS A 45 -5.31 1.36 -2.01
CA HIS A 45 -5.15 0.58 -3.23
C HIS A 45 -4.64 -0.80 -2.86
N SER A 46 -5.45 -1.82 -3.09
CA SER A 46 -5.21 -3.17 -2.59
C SER A 46 -5.13 -4.20 -3.72
N VAL A 47 -4.12 -5.07 -3.64
CA VAL A 47 -4.00 -6.32 -4.39
C VAL A 47 -3.56 -7.43 -3.44
N SER A 48 -3.55 -8.67 -3.93
CA SER A 48 -3.07 -9.79 -3.13
C SER A 48 -1.65 -9.54 -2.60
N GLY A 49 -1.52 -9.40 -1.28
CA GLY A 49 -0.24 -9.22 -0.58
C GLY A 49 0.27 -7.78 -0.48
N LEU A 50 -0.36 -6.79 -1.12
CA LEU A 50 0.07 -5.39 -1.09
C LEU A 50 -1.13 -4.45 -0.89
N ASP A 51 -1.06 -3.63 0.15
CA ASP A 51 -1.97 -2.51 0.38
C ASP A 51 -1.16 -1.21 0.33
N VAL A 52 -1.62 -0.20 -0.42
CA VAL A 52 -0.99 1.12 -0.48
C VAL A 52 -2.01 2.18 -0.10
N PHE A 53 -1.80 2.83 1.03
CA PHE A 53 -2.60 3.95 1.48
C PHE A 53 -2.09 5.25 0.86
N VAL A 54 -3.00 5.96 0.18
CA VAL A 54 -2.72 7.18 -0.56
C VAL A 54 -3.26 8.39 0.21
N GLY A 55 -2.37 9.32 0.53
CA GLY A 55 -2.68 10.55 1.26
C GLY A 55 -1.61 10.89 2.30
N ASP A 56 -1.97 11.72 3.27
CA ASP A 56 -1.04 12.11 4.32
C ASP A 56 -0.78 10.93 5.28
N ILE A 57 0.48 10.54 5.46
CA ILE A 57 0.86 9.46 6.38
C ILE A 57 0.45 9.76 7.82
N PHE A 58 0.28 11.04 8.18
CA PHE A 58 -0.19 11.41 9.52
C PHE A 58 -1.66 11.03 9.77
N ASP A 59 -2.45 10.77 8.71
CA ASP A 59 -3.82 10.26 8.82
C ASP A 59 -3.86 8.72 8.94
N LEU A 60 -2.73 8.04 8.70
CA LEU A 60 -2.64 6.58 8.82
C LEU A 60 -2.55 6.17 10.30
N SER A 61 -3.58 5.47 10.78
CA SER A 61 -3.64 4.99 12.16
C SER A 61 -3.26 3.51 12.28
N ALA A 62 -2.80 3.10 13.48
CA ALA A 62 -2.55 1.70 13.79
C ALA A 62 -3.80 0.81 13.65
N ALA A 63 -5.00 1.38 13.82
CA ALA A 63 -6.26 0.66 13.63
C ALA A 63 -6.51 0.33 12.15
N VAL A 64 -6.10 1.23 11.24
CA VAL A 64 -6.18 1.03 9.79
C VAL A 64 -5.05 0.12 9.30
N LEU A 65 -3.83 0.32 9.79
CA LEU A 65 -2.63 -0.41 9.37
C LEU A 65 -2.60 -1.86 9.88
N GLY A 66 -3.10 -2.10 11.08
CA GLY A 66 -3.00 -3.39 11.76
C GLY A 66 -1.60 -3.65 12.33
N HIS A 67 -1.28 -4.92 12.55
CA HIS A 67 0.02 -5.35 13.08
C HIS A 67 1.12 -5.26 12.02
N VAL A 68 2.30 -4.80 12.40
CA VAL A 68 3.48 -4.67 11.53
C VAL A 68 4.68 -5.32 12.19
N ASP A 69 5.28 -6.29 11.51
CA ASP A 69 6.46 -7.02 12.00
C ASP A 69 7.79 -6.25 11.78
N GLY A 70 7.81 -5.30 10.83
CA GLY A 70 9.01 -4.51 10.53
C GLY A 70 8.75 -3.37 9.53
N VAL A 71 9.68 -2.40 9.51
CA VAL A 71 9.69 -1.22 8.61
C VAL A 71 11.04 -1.12 7.92
#